data_AF-A5GMI0-F1
#
_entry.id   AF-A5GMI0-F1
#
_cell.length_a   1.000
_cell.length_b   1.000
_cell.length_c   1.000
_cell.angle_alpha   90.00
_cell.angle_beta   90.00
_cell.angle_gamma   90.00
#
_symmetry.space_group_name_H-M   'P 1'
#
loop_
_entity.id
_entity.type
_entity.pdbx_description
1 polymer ?
#
loop_
_entity_poly.entity_id
_entity_poly.type
_entity_poly.pdbx_seq_one_letter_code
_entity_poly.pdbx_strand_id
1 'polypeptide(L)' 'MAPASRPDPRSMQWQTNGELDRNDLDELVRALRVVESPSHSNELCRLGRKHEQAS' A
#
# COMPACT_ATOMS: atom_id res chain seq x y z
N MET A 1 -0.73 -16.67 -11.13
CA MET A 1 -0.14 -15.32 -11.03
C MET A 1 0.52 -15.23 -9.68
N ALA A 2 1.85 -15.09 -9.63
CA ALA A 2 2.55 -14.88 -8.35
C ALA A 2 2.09 -13.53 -7.77
N PRO A 3 1.85 -13.42 -6.45
CA PRO A 3 1.62 -12.12 -5.85
C PRO A 3 2.85 -11.26 -6.15
N ALA A 4 2.65 -10.10 -6.77
CA ALA A 4 3.69 -9.07 -6.85
C ALA A 4 4.28 -8.94 -5.45
N SER A 5 5.61 -9.09 -5.34
CA SER A 5 6.33 -9.08 -4.08
C SER A 5 5.78 -7.96 -3.21
N ARG A 6 5.09 -8.35 -2.13
CA ARG A 6 4.47 -7.37 -1.23
C ARG A 6 5.60 -6.53 -0.68
N PRO A 7 5.59 -5.20 -0.85
CA PRO A 7 6.66 -4.39 -0.31
C PRO A 7 6.64 -4.56 1.21
N ASP A 8 7.78 -4.89 1.80
CA ASP A 8 7.90 -5.04 3.25
C ASP A 8 8.01 -3.65 3.87
N PRO A 9 7.00 -3.19 4.66
CA PRO A 9 7.02 -1.85 5.24
C PRO A 9 8.23 -1.59 6.13
N ARG A 10 8.85 -2.65 6.69
CA ARG A 10 10.06 -2.54 7.51
C ARG A 10 11.35 -2.34 6.70
N SER A 11 11.30 -2.62 5.39
CA SER A 11 12.42 -2.47 4.47
C SER A 11 12.42 -1.12 3.73
N MET A 12 11.31 -0.39 3.77
CA MET A 12 11.17 0.92 3.11
C MET A 12 12.05 1.98 3.77
N GLN A 13 12.62 2.86 2.96
CA GLN A 13 13.43 3.97 3.43
C GLN A 13 12.54 5.14 3.85
N TRP A 14 12.55 5.42 5.15
CA TRP A 14 11.93 6.60 5.72
C TRP A 14 12.96 7.71 5.87
N GLN A 15 12.64 8.87 5.32
CA GLN A 15 13.46 10.07 5.44
C GLN A 15 13.31 10.68 6.84
N THR A 16 14.25 11.55 7.21
CA THR A 16 14.26 12.20 8.54
C THR A 16 13.07 13.13 8.78
N ASN A 17 12.39 13.56 7.71
CA ASN A 17 11.15 14.34 7.78
C ASN A 17 9.91 13.47 8.03
N GLY A 18 10.06 12.16 8.12
CA GLY A 18 8.95 11.21 8.28
C GLY A 18 8.22 10.86 6.98
N GLU A 19 8.70 11.33 5.84
CA GLU A 19 8.20 10.93 4.52
C GLU A 19 8.93 9.68 4.02
N LEU A 20 8.26 8.92 3.16
CA LEU A 20 8.88 7.79 2.48
C LEU A 20 9.82 8.30 1.37
N ASP A 21 10.91 7.59 1.10
CA ASP A 21 11.70 7.84 -0.11
C ASP A 21 10.81 7.74 -1.35
N ARG A 22 11.10 8.54 -2.36
CA ARG A 22 10.27 8.64 -3.56
C ARG A 22 10.17 7.31 -4.31
N ASN A 23 11.22 6.51 -4.32
CA ASN A 23 11.21 5.20 -4.98
C ASN A 23 10.32 4.21 -4.22
N ASP A 24 10.44 4.16 -2.90
CA ASP A 24 9.62 3.30 -2.04
C ASP A 24 8.15 3.73 -2.04
N LEU A 25 7.88 5.04 -2.15
CA LEU A 25 6.54 5.58 -2.34
C LEU A 25 5.93 5.15 -3.67
N ASP A 26 6.70 5.25 -4.76
CA ASP A 26 6.24 4.82 -6.07
C ASP A 26 5.98 3.30 -6.12
N GLU A 27 6.82 2.50 -5.45
CA GLU A 27 6.63 1.05 -5.33
C GLU A 27 5.38 0.72 -4.50
N LEU A 28 5.18 1.40 -3.37
CA LEU A 28 3.99 1.26 -2.55
C LEU A 28 2.72 1.58 -3.35
N VAL A 29 2.70 2.69 -4.07
CA VAL A 29 1.56 3.10 -4.89
C VAL A 29 1.27 2.08 -5.99
N ARG A 30 2.31 1.50 -6.64
CA ARG A 30 2.12 0.42 -7.62
C ARG A 30 1.51 -0.82 -6.98
N ALA A 31 2.01 -1.24 -5.83
CA ALA A 31 1.48 -2.40 -5.11
C ALA A 31 0.00 -2.19 -4.70
N LEU A 32 -0.34 -1.00 -4.21
CA LEU A 32 -1.72 -0.64 -3.86
C LEU A 32 -2.64 -0.64 -5.09
N ARG A 33 -2.17 -0.15 -6.25
CA ARG A 33 -2.94 -0.20 -7.50
C ARG A 33 -3.20 -1.61 -8.01
N VAL A 34 -2.28 -2.54 -7.77
CA VAL A 34 -2.50 -3.97 -8.09
C VAL A 34 -3.62 -4.55 -7.24
N VAL A 35 -3.75 -4.11 -5.97
CA VAL A 35 -4.85 -4.51 -5.09
C VAL A 35 -6.19 -3.98 -5.61
N GLU A 36 -6.26 -2.74 -6.13
CA GLU A 36 -7.45 -2.15 -6.78
C GLU A 36 -7.72 -2.67 -8.20
N SER A 37 -7.25 -3.88 -8.55
CA SER A 37 -7.55 -4.48 -9.85
C SER A 37 -9.06 -4.48 -10.15
N PRO A 38 -9.50 -4.47 -11.43
CA PRO A 38 -10.92 -4.51 -11.79
C PRO A 38 -11.70 -5.68 -11.17
N SER A 39 -11.00 -6.77 -10.81
CA SER A 39 -11.54 -7.95 -10.14
C SER A 39 -11.76 -7.77 -8.63
N HIS A 40 -11.16 -6.73 -8.03
CA HIS A 40 -11.11 -6.40 -6.60
C HIS A 40 -11.27 -4.87 -6.41
N SER A 41 -12.24 -4.30 -7.14
CA SER A 41 -12.52 -2.86 -7.07
C SER A 41 -13.09 -2.52 -5.69
N ASN A 42 -12.56 -1.47 -5.05
CA ASN A 42 -12.89 -1.00 -3.71
C ASN A 42 -12.24 -1.76 -2.53
N GLU A 43 -11.25 -2.61 -2.77
CA GLU A 43 -10.54 -3.29 -1.69
C GLU A 43 -9.84 -2.31 -0.73
N LEU A 44 -9.20 -1.26 -1.23
CA LEU A 44 -8.57 -0.24 -0.39
C LEU A 44 -9.60 0.58 0.38
N CYS A 45 -10.71 0.93 -0.27
CA CYS A 45 -11.82 1.64 0.37
C CYS A 45 -12.47 0.79 1.48
N ARG A 46 -12.56 -0.52 1.29
CA ARG A 46 -13.03 -1.48 2.30
C ARG A 46 -12.05 -1.58 3.48
N LEU A 47 -10.76 -1.64 3.21
CA LEU A 47 -9.71 -1.71 4.24
C LEU A 47 -9.65 -0.43 5.09
N GLY A 48 -9.77 0.74 4.46
CA GLY A 48 -9.82 2.02 5.17
C GLY A 48 -10.98 2.12 6.17
N ARG A 49 -12.18 1.71 5.75
CA ARG A 49 -13.38 1.72 6.60
C ARG A 49 -13.30 0.76 7.79
N LYS A 50 -12.59 -0.37 7.65
CA LYS A 50 -12.40 -1.33 8.75
C LYS A 50 -11.57 -0.73 9.90
N HIS A 51 -10.65 0.17 9.58
CA HIS A 51 -9.81 0.84 10.58
C HIS A 51 -10.56 1.98 11.31
N GLU A 52 -11.52 2.65 10.67
CA GLU A 52 -12.38 3.63 11.36
C GLU A 52 -13.34 2.98 12.38
N GLN A 53 -13.78 1.75 12.15
CA GLN A 53 -14.71 1.06 13.05
C GLN A 53 -14.03 0.41 14.27
N ALA A 54 -12.71 0.45 14.35
CA ALA A 54 -11.93 -0.17 15.43
C ALA A 54 -11.29 0.86 16.39
N SER A 55 -11.65 2.15 16.29
CA SER A 55 -11.23 3.23 17.20
C SER A 55 -12.29 3.55 18.25
#